data_AF-A0A524N6H0-F1
#
_entry.id   AF-A0A524N6H0-F1
#
_cell.length_a   1.000
_cell.length_b   1.000
_cell.length_c   1.000
_cell.angle_alpha   90.00
_cell.angle_beta   90.00
_cell.angle_gamma   90.00
#
_symmetry.space_group_name_H-M   'P 1'
#
loop_
_entity.id
_entity.type
_entity.pdbx_description
1 polymer ?
#
loop_
_entity_poly.entity_id
_entity_poly.type
_entity_poly.pdbx_seq_one_letter_code
_entity_poly.pdbx_strand_id
1 'polypeptide(L)' 'MGLKLDSLKEQILDVDCKMVLTHCKEPKSFNEIKATKIKEGKLFKVLKELKISEALLFADGKYYTSPEAFEYLI' A
#
# COMPACT_ATOMS: atom_id res chain seq x y z
N MET A 1 11.39 -14.28 9.11
CA MET A 1 11.72 -12.88 8.76
C MET A 1 10.55 -12.06 9.24
N GLY A 2 10.80 -11.09 10.11
CA GLY A 2 9.76 -10.42 10.88
C GLY A 2 9.05 -9.34 10.06
N LEU A 3 7.72 -9.40 10.10
CA LEU A 3 6.82 -8.30 9.76
C LEU A 3 7.37 -6.98 10.30
N LYS A 4 7.55 -5.99 9.43
CA LYS A 4 7.80 -4.58 9.81
C LYS A 4 6.48 -3.92 10.18
N LEU A 5 5.93 -4.46 11.26
CA LEU A 5 4.68 -4.11 11.91
C LEU A 5 4.69 -2.63 12.34
N ASP A 6 5.86 -2.15 12.79
CA ASP A 6 6.12 -0.72 13.09
C ASP A 6 5.99 0.17 11.86
N SER A 7 6.57 -0.22 10.73
CA SER A 7 6.47 0.54 9.48
C SER A 7 5.04 0.55 8.94
N LEU A 8 4.31 -0.55 9.10
CA LEU A 8 2.90 -0.63 8.68
C LEU A 8 2.02 0.28 9.53
N LYS A 9 2.26 0.34 10.86
CA LYS A 9 1.58 1.27 11.79
C LYS A 9 1.85 2.74 11.48
N GLU A 10 3.09 3.13 11.21
CA GLU A 10 3.39 4.50 10.77
C GLU A 10 2.75 4.82 9.43
N GLN A 11 2.65 3.84 8.53
CA GLN A 11 2.03 4.04 7.22
C GLN A 11 0.50 4.18 7.29
N ILE A 12 -0.22 3.39 8.09
CA ILE A 12 -1.68 3.58 8.25
C ILE A 12 -2.06 4.90 8.93
N LEU A 13 -1.14 5.53 9.66
CA LEU A 13 -1.29 6.90 10.17
C LEU A 13 -1.21 7.95 9.06
N ASP A 14 -0.51 7.64 7.96
CA ASP A 14 -0.40 8.52 6.80
C ASP A 14 -1.61 8.35 5.86
N VAL A 15 -2.28 9.47 5.57
CA VAL A 15 -3.51 9.50 4.76
C VAL A 15 -3.27 8.98 3.35
N ASP A 16 -2.08 9.24 2.78
CA ASP A 16 -1.72 8.79 1.43
C ASP A 16 -1.58 7.26 1.39
N CYS A 17 -0.92 6.67 2.39
CA CYS A 17 -0.79 5.21 2.54
C CYS A 17 -2.14 4.54 2.73
N LYS A 18 -3.00 5.07 3.61
CA LYS A 18 -4.34 4.53 3.83
C LYS A 18 -5.19 4.59 2.56
N MET A 19 -5.07 5.67 1.78
CA MET A 19 -5.70 5.77 0.46
C MET A 19 -5.17 4.70 -0.50
N VAL A 20 -3.85 4.54 -0.62
CA VAL A 20 -3.26 3.53 -1.51
C VAL A 20 -3.67 2.12 -1.09
N LEU A 21 -3.60 1.79 0.20
CA LEU A 21 -4.04 0.50 0.75
C LEU A 21 -5.54 0.24 0.52
N THR A 22 -6.38 1.27 0.64
CA THR A 22 -7.81 1.17 0.34
C THR A 22 -8.05 0.96 -1.14
N HIS A 23 -7.36 1.70 -2.00
CA HIS A 23 -7.44 1.53 -3.45
C HIS A 23 -6.88 0.18 -3.92
N CYS A 24 -5.84 -0.32 -3.26
CA CYS A 24 -5.27 -1.63 -3.51
C CYS A 24 -6.07 -2.76 -2.84
N LYS A 25 -7.14 -2.51 -2.06
CA LYS A 25 -8.05 -3.61 -1.68
C LYS A 25 -8.59 -4.34 -2.91
N GLU A 26 -8.77 -3.59 -4.00
CA GLU A 26 -9.09 -4.15 -5.30
C GLU A 26 -7.81 -4.23 -6.14
N PRO A 27 -7.62 -5.29 -6.94
CA PRO A 27 -6.44 -5.44 -7.79
C PRO A 27 -6.41 -4.31 -8.83
N LYS A 28 -5.62 -3.27 -8.54
CA LYS A 28 -5.50 -2.06 -9.37
C LYS A 28 -4.11 -1.94 -9.95
N SER A 29 -4.05 -1.50 -11.21
CA SER A 29 -2.78 -1.23 -11.89
C SER A 29 -2.17 0.08 -11.41
N PHE A 30 -0.85 0.21 -11.54
CA PHE A 30 -0.11 1.44 -11.21
C PHE A 30 -0.78 2.71 -11.76
N ASN A 31 -1.36 2.63 -12.96
CA ASN A 31 -2.02 3.75 -13.62
C ASN A 31 -3.27 4.26 -12.88
N GLU A 32 -4.04 3.35 -12.26
CA GLU A 32 -5.21 3.69 -11.44
C GLU A 32 -4.79 4.32 -10.11
N ILE A 33 -3.73 3.81 -9.49
CA ILE A 33 -3.19 4.35 -8.24
C ILE A 33 -2.45 5.67 -8.49
N LYS A 34 -1.89 5.86 -9.69
CA LYS A 34 -1.35 7.14 -10.14
C LYS A 34 -2.44 8.15 -10.49
N ALA A 35 -3.67 7.70 -10.76
CA ALA A 35 -4.84 8.56 -10.90
C ALA A 35 -5.36 9.07 -9.54
N THR A 36 -5.01 8.42 -8.43
CA THR A 36 -5.13 9.05 -7.11
C THR A 36 -4.25 10.30 -7.10
N LYS A 37 -4.77 11.41 -6.56
CA LYS A 37 -4.17 12.76 -6.56
C LYS A 37 -2.86 12.89 -5.75
N ILE A 38 -2.14 11.79 -5.55
CA ILE A 38 -0.90 11.64 -4.81
C ILE A 38 0.26 11.91 -5.78
N LYS A 39 1.22 12.73 -5.36
CA LYS A 39 2.44 12.98 -6.15
C LYS A 39 3.18 11.66 -6.42
N GLU A 40 3.60 11.42 -7.67
CA GLU A 40 4.32 10.20 -8.08
C GLU A 40 5.47 9.81 -7.15
N GLY A 41 6.30 10.78 -6.72
CA GLY A 41 7.40 10.50 -5.80
C GLY A 41 6.95 10.02 -4.42
N LYS A 42 5.81 10.50 -3.93
CA LYS A 42 5.18 10.01 -2.69
C LYS A 42 4.56 8.64 -2.92
N LEU A 43 3.82 8.46 -4.01
CA LEU A 43 3.19 7.19 -4.38
C LEU A 43 4.20 6.06 -4.47
N PHE A 44 5.34 6.29 -5.13
CA PHE A 44 6.39 5.30 -5.29
C PHE A 44 7.05 4.95 -3.95
N LYS A 45 7.21 5.94 -3.07
CA LYS A 45 7.73 5.74 -1.72
C LYS A 45 6.76 4.90 -0.89
N VAL A 46 5.47 5.27 -0.90
CA VAL A 46 4.37 4.54 -0.26
C VAL A 46 4.29 3.10 -0.76
N LEU A 47 4.24 2.86 -2.07
CA LEU A 47 4.20 1.51 -2.66
C LEU A 47 5.42 0.68 -2.26
N LYS A 48 6.61 1.28 -2.26
CA LYS A 48 7.85 0.61 -1.88
C LYS A 48 7.85 0.27 -0.39
N GLU A 49 7.44 1.20 0.46
CA GLU A 49 7.33 1.00 1.90
C GLU A 49 6.26 -0.04 2.26
N LEU A 50 5.10 0.01 1.63
CA LEU A 50 4.04 -1.00 1.79
C LEU A 50 4.51 -2.39 1.33
N LYS A 51 5.26 -2.46 0.24
CA LYS A 51 5.86 -3.72 -0.24
C LYS A 51 6.94 -4.24 0.72
N ILE A 52 7.73 -3.35 1.33
CA ILE A 52 8.75 -3.71 2.35
C ILE A 52 8.06 -4.20 3.64
N SER A 53 6.92 -3.61 3.98
CA SER A 53 6.10 -4.01 5.12
C SER A 53 5.26 -5.27 4.87
N GLU A 54 5.40 -5.92 3.71
CA GLU A 54 4.54 -7.02 3.25
C GLU A 54 3.04 -6.67 3.25
N ALA A 55 2.72 -5.38 3.31
CA ALA A 55 1.37 -4.84 3.37
C ALA A 55 0.68 -4.83 2.01
N LEU A 56 1.49 -4.83 0.95
CA LEU A 56 1.03 -4.70 -0.42
C LEU A 56 1.78 -5.69 -1.30
N LEU A 57 0.98 -6.53 -1.95
CA LEU A 57 1.42 -7.54 -2.89
C LEU A 57 1.28 -7.00 -4.31
N PHE A 58 2.18 -7.47 -5.17
CA PHE A 58 2.12 -7.20 -6.59
C PHE A 58 2.10 -8.54 -7.32
N ALA A 59 0.97 -8.86 -7.96
CA ALA A 59 0.83 -10.03 -8.82
C ALA A 59 0.09 -9.63 -10.09
N ASP A 60 0.46 -10.27 -11.20
CA ASP A 60 -0.22 -10.10 -12.49
C ASP A 60 -0.29 -8.63 -12.97
N GLY A 61 0.76 -7.85 -12.72
CA GLY A 61 0.80 -6.43 -13.12
C GLY A 61 -0.10 -5.51 -12.29
N LYS A 62 -0.70 -6.01 -11.20
CA LYS A 62 -1.63 -5.29 -10.33
C LYS A 62 -1.13 -5.30 -8.89
N TYR A 63 -1.38 -4.20 -8.18
CA TYR A 63 -1.15 -4.10 -6.76
C TYR A 63 -2.43 -4.48 -6.02
N TYR A 64 -2.28 -5.29 -4.99
CA TYR A 64 -3.36 -5.59 -4.08
C TYR A 64 -2.87 -5.63 -2.63
N THR A 65 -3.76 -5.27 -1.72
CA THR A 65 -3.45 -5.19 -0.28
C THR A 65 -3.39 -6.60 0.29
N SER A 66 -2.32 -6.89 1.02
CA SER A 66 -2.14 -8.17 1.71
C SER A 66 -3.19 -8.34 2.80
N PRO A 67 -3.62 -9.58 3.08
CA PRO A 67 -4.56 -9.85 4.18
C PRO A 67 -4.03 -9.33 5.52
N GLU A 68 -2.72 -9.37 5.76
CA GLU A 68 -2.10 -8.83 6.98
C GLU A 68 -2.31 -7.33 7.13
N ALA A 69 -2.09 -6.53 6.08
CA ALA A 69 -2.40 -5.09 6.11
C ALA A 69 -3.89 -4.80 6.19
N PHE A 70 -4.72 -5.70 5.67
CA PHE A 70 -6.16 -5.61 5.78
C PHE A 70 -6.62 -5.75 7.24
N GLU A 71 -5.96 -6.60 8.03
CA GLU A 71 -6.21 -6.71 9.48
C GLU A 71 -5.80 -5.45 10.25
N TYR A 72 -4.77 -4.72 9.80
CA TYR A 72 -4.38 -3.43 10.38
C TYR A 72 -5.22 -2.24 9.92
N LEU A 73 -6.10 -2.45 8.93
CA LEU A 73 -7.04 -1.45 8.43
C LEU A 73 -8.35 -1.42 9.22
N ILE A 74 -8.52 -2.28 10.24
CA ILE A 74 -9.72 -2.44 11.07
C ILE A 74 -9.78 -1.44 12.23
#